data_AF-A0A2M7FB41-F1
#
_entry.id   AF-A0A2M7FB41-F1
#
_cell.length_a   1.000
_cell.length_b   1.000
_cell.length_c   1.000
_cell.angle_alpha   90.00
_cell.angle_beta   90.00
_cell.angle_gamma   90.00
#
_symmetry.space_group_name_H-M   'P 1'
#
loop_
_entity.id
_entity.type
_entity.pdbx_description
1 polymer ?
#
loop_
_entity_poly.entity_id
_entity_poly.type
_entity_poly.pdbx_seq_one_letter_code
_entity_poly.pdbx_strand_id
1 'polypeptide(L)'
;MIPMLSARVLFFHAALWICLIFPQEASSLSPAAAIRHVSVRHPISSPYYPVVLKGKELPPLLHAPAAKISLYAFHDPEGLKPIPFQIDRRDMNGRFLIPADKKEQERQGRSPMDKNDELVFMASDAGEQTLTRLEGMTFSSAVEIEIRDPIKNIRKWVYAWVLDHETSQAGMPHYVSYRPKDDVIESQTYRVGFSRKTPFVMDALNWKGASPHEYGANLADKMKARHSGKFLHKLDFVRTEEDSESRLTAVKQGPVRVIRCTVNRARLFMGLRTPAITIYHIHYANAFFLDTFIEIPFRIGLFFSDLKTLMTMDGNDG
;
A
#
# COMPACT_ATOMS: atom_id res chain seq x y z
N MET A 1 -21.83 -33.43 42.39
CA MET A 1 -23.25 -33.58 42.73
C MET A 1 -24.07 -33.38 41.48
N ILE A 2 -24.70 -34.45 41.02
CA ILE A 2 -25.77 -34.45 40.01
C ILE A 2 -27.03 -33.90 40.69
N PRO A 3 -27.91 -33.20 39.94
CA PRO A 3 -29.24 -33.79 39.77
C PRO A 3 -29.70 -33.81 38.31
N MET A 4 -30.11 -35.01 37.92
CA MET A 4 -31.13 -35.31 36.93
C MET A 4 -32.49 -34.86 37.46
N LEU A 5 -33.40 -34.46 36.55
CA LEU A 5 -34.85 -34.72 36.50
C LEU A 5 -35.41 -33.80 35.39
N SER A 6 -36.42 -34.09 34.58
CA SER A 6 -37.32 -35.24 34.36
C SER A 6 -38.04 -34.91 33.04
N ALA A 7 -38.30 -35.91 32.19
CA ALA A 7 -39.12 -35.78 30.99
C ALA A 7 -40.60 -35.58 31.31
N ARG A 8 -41.37 -34.93 30.41
CA ARG A 8 -42.78 -35.24 30.12
C ARG A 8 -43.13 -34.87 28.68
N VAL A 9 -43.60 -35.87 27.93
CA VAL A 9 -44.25 -35.78 26.62
C VAL A 9 -45.75 -35.51 26.82
N LEU A 10 -46.34 -34.67 25.97
CA LEU A 10 -47.80 -34.65 25.76
C LEU A 10 -48.08 -34.61 24.26
N PHE A 11 -48.85 -35.60 23.80
CA PHE A 11 -49.47 -35.66 22.47
C PHE A 11 -50.76 -34.84 22.45
N PHE A 12 -51.02 -34.11 21.36
CA PHE A 12 -52.39 -33.76 20.93
C PHE A 12 -52.51 -33.86 19.41
N HIS A 13 -53.65 -34.40 18.98
CA HIS A 13 -54.01 -34.76 17.61
C HIS A 13 -54.41 -33.56 16.73
N ALA A 14 -54.00 -33.66 15.45
CA ALA A 14 -54.72 -33.38 14.20
C ALA A 14 -55.33 -32.00 13.90
N ALA A 15 -54.87 -31.40 12.80
CA ALA A 15 -55.72 -31.11 11.63
C ALA A 15 -54.84 -30.88 10.38
N LEU A 16 -55.04 -31.71 9.37
CA LEU A 16 -54.39 -31.65 8.06
C LEU A 16 -55.15 -30.65 7.18
N TRP A 17 -54.49 -29.61 6.68
CA TRP A 17 -54.98 -28.79 5.57
C TRP A 17 -53.99 -28.91 4.41
N ILE A 18 -54.46 -29.50 3.32
CA ILE A 18 -53.75 -29.59 2.05
C ILE A 18 -53.98 -28.26 1.32
N CYS A 19 -52.96 -27.41 1.27
CA CYS A 19 -52.88 -26.33 0.28
C CYS A 19 -51.98 -26.78 -0.86
N LEU A 20 -52.59 -27.03 -2.02
CA LEU A 20 -51.91 -27.16 -3.30
C LEU A 20 -51.23 -25.83 -3.63
N ILE A 21 -49.91 -25.76 -3.49
CA ILE A 21 -49.10 -24.65 -4.01
C ILE A 21 -48.51 -25.13 -5.34
N PHE A 22 -48.96 -24.52 -6.43
CA PHE A 22 -48.34 -24.65 -7.74
C PHE A 22 -46.87 -24.20 -7.65
N PRO A 23 -45.90 -24.94 -8.24
CA PRO A 23 -44.54 -24.46 -8.31
C PRO A 23 -44.50 -23.25 -9.25
N GLN A 24 -44.41 -22.06 -8.65
CA GLN A 24 -44.01 -20.87 -9.35
C GLN A 24 -42.54 -21.07 -9.71
N GLU A 25 -42.21 -21.11 -11.00
CA GLU A 25 -40.84 -21.10 -11.48
C GLU A 25 -40.14 -19.86 -10.91
N ALA A 26 -39.36 -20.08 -9.85
CA ALA A 26 -38.46 -19.08 -9.32
C ALA A 26 -37.39 -18.84 -10.39
N SER A 27 -37.58 -17.78 -11.18
CA SER A 27 -36.50 -17.19 -11.96
C SER A 27 -35.35 -16.92 -11.02
N SER A 28 -34.28 -17.70 -11.14
CA SER A 28 -33.05 -17.55 -10.39
C SER A 28 -32.30 -16.32 -10.90
N LEU A 29 -32.81 -15.13 -10.57
CA LEU A 29 -31.99 -13.93 -10.57
C LEU A 29 -31.02 -14.11 -9.40
N SER A 30 -29.73 -14.28 -9.73
CA SER A 30 -28.65 -14.13 -8.75
C SER A 30 -28.90 -12.86 -7.93
N PRO A 31 -28.83 -12.89 -6.59
CA PRO A 31 -28.94 -11.68 -5.81
C PRO A 31 -27.88 -10.70 -6.33
N ALA A 32 -28.30 -9.51 -6.76
CA ALA A 32 -27.37 -8.45 -7.12
C ALA A 32 -26.43 -8.26 -5.93
N ALA A 33 -25.13 -8.48 -6.13
CA ALA A 33 -24.15 -8.36 -5.05
C ALA A 33 -24.33 -7.00 -4.37
N ALA A 34 -24.62 -7.02 -3.06
CA ALA A 34 -24.86 -5.79 -2.31
C ALA A 34 -23.59 -4.95 -2.29
N ILE A 35 -23.68 -3.71 -2.79
CA ILE A 35 -22.57 -2.76 -2.78
C ILE A 35 -22.41 -2.24 -1.35
N ARG A 36 -21.24 -2.45 -0.75
CA ARG A 36 -20.96 -1.90 0.58
C ARG A 36 -20.39 -0.50 0.47
N HIS A 37 -20.92 0.43 1.25
CA HIS A 37 -20.38 1.78 1.36
C HIS A 37 -19.30 1.84 2.46
N VAL A 38 -18.15 2.45 2.12
CA VAL A 38 -17.05 2.76 3.03
C VAL A 38 -16.73 4.25 2.90
N SER A 39 -16.71 4.96 4.03
CA SER A 39 -16.40 6.39 4.05
C SER A 39 -15.08 6.63 4.76
N VAL A 40 -14.17 7.35 4.11
CA VAL A 40 -12.85 7.67 4.65
C VAL A 40 -12.62 9.18 4.71
N ARG A 41 -11.98 9.63 5.80
CA ARG A 41 -11.55 11.02 5.95
C ARG A 41 -10.12 11.14 5.44
N HIS A 42 -9.95 11.81 4.31
CA HIS A 42 -8.64 11.97 3.68
C HIS A 42 -8.56 13.34 3.00
N PRO A 43 -7.52 14.16 3.26
CA PRO A 43 -7.31 15.39 2.52
C PRO A 43 -7.12 15.07 1.03
N ILE A 44 -8.01 15.57 0.19
CA ILE A 44 -7.93 15.47 -1.28
C ILE A 44 -7.79 16.86 -1.90
N SER A 45 -7.38 17.82 -1.07
CA SER A 45 -7.23 19.22 -1.43
C SER A 45 -6.11 19.46 -2.44
N SER A 46 -5.20 18.48 -2.57
CA SER A 46 -4.23 18.33 -3.64
C SER A 46 -4.56 17.08 -4.46
N PRO A 47 -4.57 17.17 -5.81
CA PRO A 47 -4.88 16.04 -6.69
C PRO A 47 -3.90 14.87 -6.50
N TYR A 48 -2.68 15.13 -6.04
CA TYR A 48 -1.64 14.12 -5.99
C TYR A 48 -1.52 13.40 -4.63
N TYR A 49 -2.49 13.53 -3.72
CA TYR A 49 -2.44 12.76 -2.47
C TYR A 49 -2.84 11.30 -2.70
N PRO A 50 -2.03 10.33 -2.23
CA PRO A 50 -2.38 8.93 -2.33
C PRO A 50 -3.39 8.54 -1.24
N VAL A 51 -4.47 7.90 -1.66
CA VAL A 51 -5.43 7.28 -0.74
C VAL A 51 -4.98 5.84 -0.51
N VAL A 52 -4.67 5.50 0.74
CA VAL A 52 -4.20 4.17 1.16
C VAL A 52 -5.21 3.56 2.11
N LEU A 53 -5.81 2.43 1.73
CA LEU A 53 -6.79 1.69 2.53
C LEU A 53 -6.28 0.28 2.82
N LYS A 54 -6.38 -0.17 4.07
CA LYS A 54 -6.03 -1.56 4.42
C LYS A 54 -7.16 -2.51 4.07
N GLY A 55 -6.87 -3.76 3.74
CA GLY A 55 -7.89 -4.76 3.42
C GLY A 55 -8.93 -4.96 4.51
N LYS A 56 -8.56 -4.79 5.80
CA LYS A 56 -9.53 -4.80 6.91
C LYS A 56 -10.61 -3.71 6.82
N GLU A 57 -10.34 -2.60 6.13
CA GLU A 57 -11.26 -1.49 5.89
C GLU A 57 -12.16 -1.76 4.67
N LEU A 58 -11.84 -2.80 3.90
CA LEU A 58 -12.53 -3.20 2.68
C LEU A 58 -13.03 -4.67 2.78
N PRO A 59 -13.84 -5.05 3.79
CA PRO A 59 -14.24 -6.45 3.99
C PRO A 59 -14.78 -7.18 2.76
N PRO A 60 -15.55 -6.55 1.84
CA PRO A 60 -16.03 -7.24 0.65
C PRO A 60 -14.94 -7.62 -0.36
N LEU A 61 -13.74 -7.02 -0.28
CA LEU A 61 -12.60 -7.37 -1.14
C LEU A 61 -11.70 -8.44 -0.51
N LEU A 62 -11.88 -8.74 0.79
CA LEU A 62 -11.10 -9.78 1.46
C LEU A 62 -11.29 -11.12 0.78
N HIS A 63 -10.21 -11.88 0.68
CA HIS A 63 -10.14 -13.19 0.05
C HIS A 63 -10.34 -13.19 -1.49
N ALA A 64 -10.65 -12.05 -2.12
CA ALA A 64 -10.64 -11.95 -3.57
C ALA A 64 -9.19 -12.00 -4.10
N PRO A 65 -8.90 -12.72 -5.19
CA PRO A 65 -7.60 -12.64 -5.84
C PRO A 65 -7.32 -11.18 -6.26
N ALA A 66 -6.13 -10.67 -5.94
CA ALA A 66 -5.78 -9.28 -6.24
C ALA A 66 -5.91 -8.93 -7.74
N ALA A 67 -5.60 -9.88 -8.62
CA ALA A 67 -5.74 -9.75 -10.07
C ALA A 67 -7.19 -9.65 -10.55
N LYS A 68 -8.20 -9.93 -9.71
CA LYS A 68 -9.62 -9.79 -10.06
C LYS A 68 -10.24 -8.50 -9.52
N ILE A 69 -9.51 -7.76 -8.68
CA ILE A 69 -9.96 -6.48 -8.17
C ILE A 69 -9.73 -5.42 -9.25
N SER A 70 -10.66 -4.50 -9.42
CA SER A 70 -10.53 -3.35 -10.31
C SER A 70 -11.17 -2.12 -9.69
N LEU A 71 -10.58 -0.95 -9.93
CA LEU A 71 -11.11 0.32 -9.44
C LEU A 71 -11.62 1.16 -10.60
N TYR A 72 -12.73 1.85 -10.35
CA TYR A 72 -13.37 2.75 -11.29
C TYR A 72 -13.74 4.06 -10.64
N ALA A 73 -13.85 5.10 -11.45
CA ALA A 73 -14.43 6.39 -11.08
C ALA A 73 -15.39 6.83 -12.17
N PHE A 74 -16.40 7.61 -11.78
CA PHE A 74 -17.35 8.21 -12.71
C PHE A 74 -16.96 9.67 -12.96
N HIS A 75 -16.84 10.02 -14.24
CA HIS A 75 -16.55 11.37 -14.69
C HIS A 75 -17.60 11.78 -15.71
N ASP A 76 -18.44 12.76 -15.40
CA ASP A 76 -19.42 13.29 -16.36
C ASP A 76 -18.70 14.12 -17.45
N PRO A 77 -18.95 13.90 -18.76
CA PRO A 77 -19.90 12.96 -19.40
C PRO A 77 -19.29 11.64 -19.86
N GLU A 78 -18.01 11.39 -19.56
CA GLU A 78 -17.27 10.19 -20.00
C GLU A 78 -17.78 8.87 -19.40
N GLY A 79 -18.53 8.95 -18.31
CA GLY A 79 -19.10 7.82 -17.60
C GLY A 79 -18.11 7.14 -16.65
N LEU A 80 -18.35 5.86 -16.38
CA LEU A 80 -17.49 5.05 -15.51
C LEU A 80 -16.22 4.61 -16.27
N LYS A 81 -15.05 4.94 -15.71
CA LYS A 81 -13.74 4.61 -16.28
C LYS A 81 -12.88 3.86 -15.27
N PRO A 82 -12.10 2.86 -15.71
CA PRO A 82 -11.12 2.23 -14.84
C PRO A 82 -10.02 3.22 -14.49
N ILE A 83 -9.55 3.18 -13.24
CA ILE A 83 -8.49 4.07 -12.74
C ILE A 83 -7.24 3.29 -12.33
N PRO A 84 -6.05 3.92 -12.35
CA PRO A 84 -4.84 3.30 -11.83
C PRO A 84 -4.95 3.03 -10.33
N PHE A 85 -4.55 1.84 -9.91
CA PHE A 85 -4.47 1.48 -8.49
C PHE A 85 -3.32 0.51 -8.24
N GLN A 86 -3.01 0.21 -6.99
CA GLN A 86 -2.01 -0.79 -6.63
C GLN A 86 -2.47 -1.54 -5.39
N ILE A 87 -2.29 -2.86 -5.38
CA ILE A 87 -2.45 -3.68 -4.18
C ILE A 87 -1.06 -4.11 -3.72
N ASP A 88 -0.71 -3.73 -2.51
CA ASP A 88 0.60 -4.00 -1.90
C ASP A 88 0.48 -4.88 -0.68
N ARG A 89 1.16 -6.03 -0.74
CA ARG A 89 1.09 -7.00 0.34
C ARG A 89 1.92 -6.58 1.54
N ARG A 90 1.37 -6.77 2.74
CA ARG A 90 2.11 -6.55 3.99
C ARG A 90 2.02 -7.75 4.90
N ASP A 91 3.13 -8.05 5.59
CA ASP A 91 3.11 -9.03 6.68
C ASP A 91 2.40 -8.48 7.93
N MET A 92 2.28 -9.32 8.97
CA MET A 92 1.65 -8.92 10.23
C MET A 92 2.40 -7.82 10.99
N ASN A 93 3.69 -7.62 10.68
CA ASN A 93 4.53 -6.58 11.27
C ASN A 93 4.46 -5.28 10.45
N GLY A 94 3.66 -5.26 9.37
CA GLY A 94 3.52 -4.11 8.48
C GLY A 94 4.65 -3.97 7.46
N ARG A 95 5.49 -4.98 7.24
CA ARG A 95 6.55 -4.93 6.22
C ARG A 95 5.98 -5.30 4.86
N PHE A 96 6.45 -4.63 3.81
CA PHE A 96 6.07 -4.98 2.45
C PHE A 96 6.62 -6.34 2.03
N LEU A 97 5.76 -7.15 1.43
CA LEU A 97 6.13 -8.40 0.77
C LEU A 97 6.35 -8.10 -0.72
N ILE A 98 7.54 -7.63 -1.07
CA ILE A 98 7.89 -7.30 -2.46
C ILE A 98 8.34 -8.59 -3.18
N PRO A 99 7.75 -8.96 -4.34
CA PRO A 99 8.20 -10.10 -5.13
C PRO A 99 9.67 -9.98 -5.52
N ALA A 100 10.42 -11.07 -5.42
CA ALA A 100 11.81 -11.10 -5.87
C ALA A 100 11.94 -11.21 -7.40
N ASP A 101 10.93 -11.79 -8.06
CA ASP A 101 10.91 -12.00 -9.50
C ASP A 101 9.47 -11.95 -10.08
N LYS A 102 9.38 -12.04 -11.41
CA LYS A 102 8.10 -12.01 -12.14
C LYS A 102 7.17 -13.17 -11.77
N LYS A 103 7.70 -14.36 -11.48
CA LYS A 103 6.89 -15.53 -11.10
C LYS A 103 6.27 -15.33 -9.72
N GLU A 104 7.01 -14.77 -8.79
CA GLU A 104 6.48 -14.38 -7.49
C GLU A 104 5.45 -13.26 -7.62
N GLN A 105 5.65 -12.30 -8.53
CA GLN A 105 4.68 -11.24 -8.80
C GLN A 105 3.36 -11.80 -9.34
N GLU A 106 3.41 -12.72 -10.29
CA GLU A 106 2.24 -13.42 -10.82
C GLU A 106 1.53 -14.23 -9.71
N ARG A 107 2.29 -14.94 -8.87
CA ARG A 107 1.75 -15.64 -7.69
C ARG A 107 1.07 -14.69 -6.71
N GLN A 108 1.64 -13.50 -6.47
CA GLN A 108 1.01 -12.48 -5.62
C GLN A 108 -0.27 -11.94 -6.24
N GLY A 109 -0.34 -11.72 -7.56
CA GLY A 109 -1.57 -11.31 -8.23
C GLY A 109 -2.70 -12.33 -8.07
N ARG A 110 -2.38 -13.62 -8.08
CA ARG A 110 -3.35 -14.70 -7.80
C ARG A 110 -3.65 -14.90 -6.32
N SER A 111 -2.85 -14.30 -5.43
CA SER A 111 -3.05 -14.47 -4.01
C SER A 111 -4.26 -13.66 -3.54
N PRO A 112 -5.07 -14.23 -2.62
CA PRO A 112 -6.17 -13.50 -2.03
C PRO A 112 -5.71 -12.25 -1.28
N MET A 113 -6.44 -11.16 -1.42
CA MET A 113 -6.27 -9.95 -0.62
C MET A 113 -6.51 -10.28 0.86
N ASP A 114 -5.56 -9.87 1.70
CA ASP A 114 -5.64 -10.05 3.15
C ASP A 114 -5.89 -8.73 3.90
N LYS A 115 -6.05 -8.84 5.21
CA LYS A 115 -6.41 -7.71 6.09
C LYS A 115 -5.33 -6.62 6.21
N ASN A 116 -4.07 -6.96 5.93
CA ASN A 116 -2.91 -6.09 6.09
C ASN A 116 -2.48 -5.49 4.76
N ASP A 117 -2.84 -6.11 3.65
CA ASP A 117 -2.63 -5.59 2.29
C ASP A 117 -3.19 -4.16 2.16
N GLU A 118 -2.51 -3.34 1.38
CA GLU A 118 -2.90 -1.96 1.09
C GLU A 118 -3.45 -1.86 -0.33
N LEU A 119 -4.67 -1.35 -0.48
CA LEU A 119 -5.21 -0.84 -1.74
C LEU A 119 -4.88 0.65 -1.83
N VAL A 120 -4.24 1.05 -2.92
CA VAL A 120 -3.73 2.42 -3.10
C VAL A 120 -4.12 2.98 -4.45
N PHE A 121 -4.57 4.23 -4.49
CA PHE A 121 -4.89 4.97 -5.71
C PHE A 121 -4.68 6.48 -5.48
N MET A 122 -4.70 7.28 -6.53
CA MET A 122 -4.52 8.72 -6.43
C MET A 122 -5.87 9.43 -6.24
N ALA A 123 -5.91 10.42 -5.35
CA ALA A 123 -7.13 11.22 -5.13
C ALA A 123 -7.61 11.96 -6.38
N SER A 124 -6.70 12.32 -7.29
CA SER A 124 -6.99 12.91 -8.61
C SER A 124 -7.92 12.07 -9.46
N ASP A 125 -7.91 10.75 -9.24
CA ASP A 125 -8.61 9.79 -10.08
C ASP A 125 -10.02 9.53 -9.55
N ALA A 126 -10.37 10.08 -8.39
CA ALA A 126 -11.68 9.92 -7.80
C ALA A 126 -12.72 10.82 -8.50
N GLY A 127 -13.92 10.27 -8.71
CA GLY A 127 -14.98 10.85 -9.51
C GLY A 127 -16.15 11.42 -8.72
N GLU A 128 -17.23 11.75 -9.42
CA GLU A 128 -18.51 12.05 -8.80
C GLU A 128 -19.21 10.76 -8.32
N GLN A 129 -20.20 10.93 -7.43
CA GLN A 129 -21.10 9.84 -7.08
C GLN A 129 -21.99 9.49 -8.26
N THR A 130 -22.16 8.21 -8.53
CA THR A 130 -23.10 7.72 -9.53
C THR A 130 -23.85 6.49 -9.04
N LEU A 131 -25.08 6.33 -9.54
CA LEU A 131 -25.83 5.07 -9.43
C LEU A 131 -25.63 4.19 -10.67
N THR A 132 -24.91 4.70 -11.68
CA THR A 132 -24.66 4.01 -12.93
C THR A 132 -23.83 2.77 -12.66
N ARG A 133 -24.33 1.61 -13.07
CA ARG A 133 -23.55 0.38 -13.15
C ARG A 133 -22.99 0.24 -14.55
N LEU A 134 -21.80 -0.34 -14.68
CA LEU A 134 -21.30 -0.72 -15.99
C LEU A 134 -22.20 -1.83 -16.55
N GLU A 135 -22.92 -1.52 -17.63
CA GLU A 135 -23.74 -2.51 -18.34
C GLU A 135 -22.86 -3.67 -18.81
N GLY A 136 -23.33 -4.90 -18.61
CA GLY A 136 -22.60 -6.12 -19.01
C GLY A 136 -21.44 -6.53 -18.11
N MET A 137 -21.12 -5.79 -17.03
CA MET A 137 -20.15 -6.25 -16.04
C MET A 137 -20.81 -7.04 -14.91
N THR A 138 -20.34 -8.27 -14.72
CA THR A 138 -20.63 -9.09 -13.55
C THR A 138 -19.51 -8.95 -12.53
N PHE A 139 -19.88 -8.74 -11.27
CA PHE A 139 -18.96 -8.70 -10.14
C PHE A 139 -19.51 -9.56 -9.00
N SER A 140 -18.62 -10.29 -8.33
CA SER A 140 -19.00 -11.10 -7.17
C SER A 140 -19.08 -10.28 -5.89
N SER A 141 -18.44 -9.11 -5.87
CA SER A 141 -18.40 -8.21 -4.72
C SER A 141 -18.06 -6.78 -5.15
N ALA A 142 -18.57 -5.80 -4.41
CA ALA A 142 -18.37 -4.39 -4.72
C ALA A 142 -18.30 -3.51 -3.46
N VAL A 143 -17.45 -2.50 -3.51
CA VAL A 143 -17.30 -1.46 -2.50
C VAL A 143 -17.41 -0.09 -3.17
N GLU A 144 -18.29 0.75 -2.65
CA GLU A 144 -18.29 2.19 -2.91
C GLU A 144 -17.44 2.87 -1.83
N ILE A 145 -16.38 3.55 -2.25
CA ILE A 145 -15.44 4.26 -1.39
C ILE A 145 -15.73 5.75 -1.53
N GLU A 146 -16.32 6.34 -0.50
CA GLU A 146 -16.50 7.79 -0.38
C GLU A 146 -15.30 8.40 0.33
N ILE A 147 -14.66 9.36 -0.32
CA ILE A 147 -13.54 10.13 0.22
C ILE A 147 -14.07 11.49 0.64
N ARG A 148 -13.96 11.80 1.92
CA ARG A 148 -14.37 13.08 2.50
C ARG A 148 -13.15 13.93 2.82
N ASP A 149 -13.01 15.06 2.14
CA ASP A 149 -11.98 16.06 2.44
C ASP A 149 -12.35 16.81 3.72
N PRO A 150 -11.60 16.65 4.83
CA PRO A 150 -11.91 17.35 6.07
C PRO A 150 -11.57 18.85 6.03
N ILE A 151 -10.78 19.30 5.04
CA ILE A 151 -10.30 20.68 4.89
C ILE A 151 -11.23 21.46 3.96
N LYS A 152 -11.51 20.93 2.77
CA LYS A 152 -12.34 21.62 1.75
C LYS A 152 -13.81 21.24 1.80
N ASN A 153 -14.20 20.25 2.62
CA ASN A 153 -15.57 19.71 2.68
C ASN A 153 -16.08 19.19 1.32
N ILE A 154 -15.17 18.73 0.47
CA ILE A 154 -15.45 18.11 -0.84
C ILE A 154 -15.56 16.59 -0.65
N ARG A 155 -16.38 15.95 -1.49
CA ARG A 155 -16.52 14.49 -1.52
C ARG A 155 -16.22 13.98 -2.92
N LYS A 156 -15.56 12.84 -3.00
CA LYS A 156 -15.25 12.12 -4.23
C LYS A 156 -15.45 10.62 -4.03
N TRP A 157 -15.69 9.89 -5.11
CA TRP A 157 -16.04 8.47 -5.07
C TRP A 157 -15.12 7.62 -5.94
N VAL A 158 -14.82 6.42 -5.44
CA VAL A 158 -14.16 5.35 -6.16
C VAL A 158 -14.94 4.05 -5.94
N TYR A 159 -15.04 3.24 -6.97
CA TYR A 159 -15.78 1.99 -6.96
C TYR A 159 -14.78 0.84 -7.12
N ALA A 160 -14.64 -0.02 -6.11
CA ALA A 160 -13.78 -1.19 -6.16
C ALA A 160 -14.61 -2.46 -6.33
N TRP A 161 -14.37 -3.20 -7.41
CA TRP A 161 -15.16 -4.38 -7.77
C TRP A 161 -14.28 -5.61 -7.91
N VAL A 162 -14.83 -6.77 -7.54
CA VAL A 162 -14.23 -8.09 -7.81
C VAL A 162 -14.90 -8.66 -9.05
N LEU A 163 -14.19 -8.68 -10.17
CA LEU A 163 -14.70 -9.17 -11.44
C LEU A 163 -14.52 -10.69 -11.58
N ASP A 164 -15.28 -11.30 -12.47
CA ASP A 164 -15.17 -12.74 -12.72
C ASP A 164 -13.88 -13.12 -13.47
N HIS A 165 -13.25 -12.16 -14.15
CA HIS A 165 -12.01 -12.29 -14.91
C HIS A 165 -10.85 -11.50 -14.29
N GLU A 166 -9.61 -11.85 -14.65
CA GLU A 166 -8.43 -11.07 -14.25
C GLU A 166 -8.43 -9.72 -14.99
N THR A 167 -8.10 -8.66 -14.27
CA THR A 167 -7.97 -7.29 -14.78
C THR A 167 -6.51 -7.00 -15.08
N SER A 168 -6.29 -6.31 -16.20
CA SER A 168 -4.97 -5.80 -16.54
C SER A 168 -4.92 -4.30 -16.32
N GLN A 169 -3.87 -3.84 -15.66
CA GLN A 169 -3.53 -2.42 -15.60
C GLN A 169 -2.50 -2.04 -16.67
N ALA A 170 -2.25 -2.92 -17.65
CA ALA A 170 -1.36 -2.61 -18.77
C ALA A 170 -1.89 -1.40 -19.54
N GLY A 171 -1.01 -0.42 -19.79
CA GLY A 171 -1.36 0.82 -20.49
C GLY A 171 -1.98 1.91 -19.61
N MET A 172 -2.25 1.65 -18.33
CA MET A 172 -2.62 2.71 -17.39
C MET A 172 -1.44 3.67 -17.15
N PRO A 173 -1.70 4.96 -16.91
CA PRO A 173 -0.64 5.90 -16.59
C PRO A 173 0.09 5.50 -15.31
N HIS A 174 1.42 5.62 -15.34
CA HIS A 174 2.27 5.49 -14.17
C HIS A 174 2.59 6.90 -13.64
N TYR A 175 2.23 7.17 -12.39
CA TYR A 175 2.51 8.46 -11.74
C TYR A 175 3.96 8.62 -11.31
N VAL A 176 4.64 7.49 -11.14
CA VAL A 176 6.05 7.40 -10.75
C VAL A 176 6.68 6.19 -11.44
N SER A 177 7.94 6.33 -11.80
CA SER A 177 8.71 5.30 -12.48
C SER A 177 10.06 5.11 -11.81
N TYR A 178 10.60 3.91 -11.95
CA TYR A 178 11.93 3.56 -11.48
C TYR A 178 12.83 3.19 -12.66
N ARG A 179 14.06 3.70 -12.65
CA ARG A 179 15.11 3.39 -13.62
C ARG A 179 16.20 2.57 -12.93
N PRO A 180 16.19 1.23 -13.06
CA PRO A 180 17.12 0.35 -12.33
C PRO A 180 18.59 0.59 -12.64
N LYS A 181 18.92 0.93 -13.90
CA LYS A 181 20.32 1.13 -14.35
C LYS A 181 21.03 2.23 -13.56
N ASP A 182 20.29 3.26 -13.19
CA ASP A 182 20.83 4.46 -12.57
C ASP A 182 20.41 4.59 -11.10
N ASP A 183 19.57 3.67 -10.62
CA ASP A 183 18.90 3.74 -9.31
C ASP A 183 18.22 5.09 -9.08
N VAL A 184 17.35 5.46 -10.03
CA VAL A 184 16.65 6.76 -10.04
C VAL A 184 15.14 6.55 -10.03
N ILE A 185 14.45 7.35 -9.22
CA ILE A 185 12.99 7.48 -9.23
C ILE A 185 12.60 8.78 -9.91
N GLU A 186 11.61 8.72 -10.81
CA GLU A 186 11.10 9.87 -11.55
C GLU A 186 9.58 9.95 -11.44
N SER A 187 9.07 11.11 -11.05
CA SER A 187 7.66 11.46 -11.10
C SER A 187 7.44 12.73 -11.92
N GLN A 188 6.17 13.15 -12.03
CA GLN A 188 5.82 14.44 -12.62
C GLN A 188 6.22 15.63 -11.74
N THR A 189 6.60 15.41 -10.48
CA THR A 189 6.95 16.49 -9.55
C THR A 189 8.45 16.50 -9.25
N TYR A 190 9.10 15.34 -9.12
CA TYR A 190 10.49 15.29 -8.69
C TYR A 190 11.26 14.12 -9.32
N ARG A 191 12.59 14.18 -9.21
CA ARG A 191 13.51 13.07 -9.45
C ARG A 191 14.35 12.87 -8.19
N VAL A 192 14.52 11.61 -7.78
CA VAL A 192 15.43 11.22 -6.68
C VAL A 192 16.45 10.24 -7.20
N GLY A 193 17.73 10.54 -6.99
CA GLY A 193 18.85 9.63 -7.21
C GLY A 193 19.29 8.97 -5.91
N PHE A 194 19.80 7.75 -6.01
CA PHE A 194 20.33 7.00 -4.89
C PHE A 194 21.80 6.60 -5.11
N SER A 195 22.55 6.62 -4.01
CA SER A 195 23.95 6.24 -4.03
C SER A 195 24.13 4.77 -4.39
N ARG A 196 24.89 4.49 -5.46
CA ARG A 196 25.25 3.12 -5.85
C ARG A 196 26.07 2.38 -4.77
N LYS A 197 26.87 3.11 -3.99
CA LYS A 197 27.69 2.54 -2.90
C LYS A 197 26.85 2.26 -1.66
N THR A 198 25.91 3.15 -1.36
CA THR A 198 25.06 3.08 -0.17
C THR A 198 23.58 3.28 -0.55
N PRO A 199 22.88 2.26 -1.09
CA PRO A 199 21.56 2.42 -1.72
C PRO A 199 20.43 3.02 -0.88
N PHE A 200 20.53 3.08 0.45
CA PHE A 200 19.56 3.79 1.28
C PHE A 200 19.74 5.32 1.26
N VAL A 201 20.89 5.82 0.79
CA VAL A 201 21.23 7.24 0.75
C VAL A 201 20.71 7.86 -0.54
N MET A 202 19.93 8.94 -0.39
CA MET A 202 19.60 9.83 -1.50
C MET A 202 20.78 10.76 -1.77
N ASP A 203 21.22 10.87 -3.02
CA ASP A 203 22.34 11.71 -3.45
C ASP A 203 21.97 12.72 -4.55
N ALA A 204 20.71 12.71 -4.96
CA ALA A 204 20.14 13.76 -5.80
C ALA A 204 18.65 13.96 -5.50
N LEU A 205 18.22 15.21 -5.53
CA LEU A 205 16.82 15.60 -5.53
C LEU A 205 16.64 16.75 -6.51
N ASN A 206 15.88 16.53 -7.57
CA ASN A 206 15.55 17.58 -8.55
C ASN A 206 14.05 17.81 -8.56
N TRP A 207 13.60 19.07 -8.60
CA TRP A 207 12.21 19.37 -8.96
C TRP A 207 12.02 19.25 -10.47
N LYS A 208 10.80 18.88 -10.88
CA LYS A 208 10.41 18.95 -12.28
C LYS A 208 10.41 20.39 -12.76
N GLY A 209 11.01 20.64 -13.92
CA GLY A 209 10.98 21.94 -14.59
C GLY A 209 9.64 22.20 -15.30
N ALA A 210 9.53 23.34 -15.97
CA ALA A 210 8.34 23.70 -16.74
C ALA A 210 8.09 22.76 -17.94
N SER A 211 9.14 22.12 -18.45
CA SER A 211 9.06 21.17 -19.57
C SER A 211 8.87 19.73 -19.08
N PRO A 212 8.01 18.90 -19.71
CA PRO A 212 7.75 17.52 -19.30
C PRO A 212 8.97 16.58 -19.26
N HIS A 213 10.07 16.94 -19.91
CA HIS A 213 11.30 16.13 -19.95
C HIS A 213 12.46 16.75 -19.18
N GLU A 214 12.24 17.88 -18.52
CA GLU A 214 13.30 18.62 -17.85
C GLU A 214 13.14 18.51 -16.33
N TYR A 215 14.25 18.23 -15.67
CA TYR A 215 14.38 18.36 -14.23
C TYR A 215 15.36 19.50 -13.97
N GLY A 216 15.08 20.34 -12.99
CA GLY A 216 15.95 21.43 -12.60
C GLY A 216 17.28 20.96 -12.03
N ALA A 217 18.09 21.90 -11.55
CA ALA A 217 19.34 21.61 -10.85
C ALA A 217 19.13 20.64 -9.67
N ASN A 218 20.19 19.93 -9.29
CA ASN A 218 20.15 19.09 -8.09
C ASN A 218 20.10 19.99 -6.86
N LEU A 219 19.06 19.84 -6.05
CA LEU A 219 18.75 20.68 -4.89
C LEU A 219 19.24 20.09 -3.59
N ALA A 220 19.62 18.81 -3.58
CA ALA A 220 20.14 18.16 -2.39
C ALA A 220 21.58 17.72 -2.63
N ASP A 221 22.45 17.92 -1.63
CA ASP A 221 23.79 17.36 -1.63
C ASP A 221 23.69 15.84 -1.53
N LYS A 222 23.62 15.34 -0.29
CA LYS A 222 23.50 13.93 0.02
C LYS A 222 22.80 13.79 1.36
N MET A 223 21.94 12.80 1.48
CA MET A 223 21.39 12.41 2.78
C MET A 223 22.53 11.88 3.66
N LYS A 224 22.71 12.51 4.82
CA LYS A 224 23.71 12.16 5.81
C LYS A 224 23.03 11.44 6.95
N ALA A 225 23.61 10.33 7.38
CA ALA A 225 23.14 9.61 8.56
C ALA A 225 24.27 9.58 9.58
N ARG A 226 23.97 9.88 10.84
CA ARG A 226 24.93 9.79 11.94
C ARG A 226 24.30 9.07 13.11
N HIS A 227 24.94 7.97 13.50
CA HIS A 227 24.63 7.20 14.70
C HIS A 227 25.74 7.42 15.72
N SER A 228 25.39 7.73 16.96
CA SER A 228 26.37 7.86 18.03
C SER A 228 25.84 7.29 19.34
N GLY A 229 26.74 6.99 20.26
CA GLY A 229 26.41 6.49 21.59
C GLY A 229 27.61 5.81 22.23
N LYS A 230 27.34 4.98 23.23
CA LYS A 230 28.34 4.17 23.93
C LYS A 230 28.09 2.69 23.69
N PHE A 231 29.13 1.94 23.31
CA PHE A 231 29.14 0.49 23.26
C PHE A 231 29.74 -0.08 24.55
N LEU A 232 29.15 -1.16 25.07
CA LEU A 232 29.42 -1.72 26.41
C LEU A 232 29.42 -0.65 27.51
N HIS A 233 28.59 0.39 27.34
CA HIS A 233 28.45 1.53 28.25
C HIS A 233 29.72 2.36 28.50
N LYS A 234 30.82 2.08 27.80
CA LYS A 234 32.13 2.72 28.06
C LYS A 234 32.79 3.28 26.82
N LEU A 235 32.63 2.63 25.67
CA LEU A 235 33.33 2.98 24.44
C LEU A 235 32.45 3.88 23.58
N ASP A 236 32.81 5.16 23.47
CA ASP A 236 32.12 6.07 22.57
C ASP A 236 32.28 5.61 21.12
N PHE A 237 31.20 5.69 20.35
CA PHE A 237 31.22 5.46 18.92
C PHE A 237 30.44 6.53 18.17
N VAL A 238 30.90 6.80 16.96
CA VAL A 238 30.20 7.58 15.94
C VAL A 238 30.30 6.78 14.64
N ARG A 239 29.17 6.59 13.95
CA ARG A 239 29.08 5.95 12.65
C ARG A 239 28.30 6.82 11.69
N THR A 240 28.78 6.92 10.45
CA THR A 240 28.08 7.65 9.40
C THR A 240 27.45 6.71 8.39
N GLU A 241 26.79 7.25 7.37
CA GLU A 241 26.30 6.45 6.24
C GLU A 241 27.42 5.72 5.48
N GLU A 242 28.66 6.20 5.59
CA GLU A 242 29.83 5.56 4.98
C GLU A 242 30.27 4.29 5.71
N ASP A 243 29.95 4.19 7.00
CA ASP A 243 30.23 3.02 7.83
C ASP A 243 29.16 1.92 7.69
N SER A 244 28.25 2.05 6.72
CA SER A 244 27.13 1.13 6.54
C SER A 244 27.34 0.19 5.36
N GLU A 245 27.06 -1.09 5.58
CA GLU A 245 26.77 -2.02 4.51
C GLU A 245 25.32 -1.86 4.11
N SER A 246 25.07 -1.49 2.86
CA SER A 246 23.73 -1.27 2.33
C SER A 246 23.53 -2.08 1.05
N ARG A 247 22.34 -2.66 0.91
CA ARG A 247 21.93 -3.38 -0.31
C ARG A 247 20.50 -3.01 -0.66
N LEU A 248 20.26 -2.67 -1.92
CA LEU A 248 18.92 -2.69 -2.51
C LEU A 248 18.51 -4.16 -2.67
N THR A 249 17.50 -4.59 -1.94
CA THR A 249 17.08 -6.01 -1.91
C THR A 249 15.85 -6.28 -2.76
N ALA A 250 14.99 -5.28 -2.95
CA ALA A 250 13.79 -5.43 -3.77
C ALA A 250 13.26 -4.08 -4.26
N VAL A 251 12.58 -4.09 -5.41
CA VAL A 251 11.83 -2.94 -5.91
C VAL A 251 10.49 -3.40 -6.46
N LYS A 252 9.40 -2.78 -6.00
CA LYS A 252 8.08 -2.91 -6.61
C LYS A 252 7.75 -1.63 -7.36
N GLN A 253 7.56 -1.74 -8.68
CA GLN A 253 7.01 -0.67 -9.49
C GLN A 253 5.55 -1.01 -9.84
N GLY A 254 4.62 -0.13 -9.46
CA GLY A 254 3.27 -0.14 -9.98
C GLY A 254 2.87 1.22 -10.54
N PRO A 255 1.59 1.41 -10.91
CA PRO A 255 1.15 2.65 -11.54
C PRO A 255 1.01 3.80 -10.56
N VAL A 256 0.76 3.51 -9.27
CA VAL A 256 0.53 4.55 -8.24
C VAL A 256 1.80 4.92 -7.49
N ARG A 257 2.59 3.91 -7.11
CA ARG A 257 3.80 4.13 -6.32
C ARG A 257 4.93 3.17 -6.68
N VAL A 258 6.15 3.60 -6.41
CA VAL A 258 7.32 2.71 -6.37
C VAL A 258 7.71 2.49 -4.91
N ILE A 259 8.04 1.24 -4.58
CA ILE A 259 8.57 0.87 -3.27
C ILE A 259 9.96 0.26 -3.49
N ARG A 260 11.03 0.96 -3.06
CA ARG A 260 12.39 0.41 -2.98
C ARG A 260 12.64 -0.09 -1.55
N CYS A 261 13.19 -1.29 -1.41
CA CYS A 261 13.57 -1.86 -0.12
C CYS A 261 15.08 -1.99 -0.03
N THR A 262 15.66 -1.42 1.02
CA THR A 262 17.08 -1.61 1.34
C THR A 262 17.25 -2.31 2.67
N VAL A 263 18.29 -3.12 2.79
CA VAL A 263 18.72 -3.73 4.05
C VAL A 263 20.10 -3.22 4.39
N ASN A 264 20.22 -2.65 5.58
CA ASN A 264 21.38 -1.86 6.01
C ASN A 264 21.93 -2.38 7.33
N ARG A 265 23.24 -2.36 7.50
CA ARG A 265 23.93 -2.70 8.75
C ARG A 265 25.11 -1.75 8.96
N ALA A 266 25.13 -1.05 10.08
CA ALA A 266 26.29 -0.25 10.45
C ALA A 266 27.42 -1.17 10.94
N ARG A 267 28.63 -0.93 10.49
CA ARG A 267 29.85 -1.60 10.96
C ARG A 267 30.28 -0.98 12.29
N LEU A 268 30.50 -1.81 13.30
CA LEU A 268 30.95 -1.41 14.63
C LEU A 268 32.43 -1.78 14.81
N PHE A 269 32.91 -1.75 16.05
CA PHE A 269 34.29 -2.11 16.41
C PHE A 269 34.52 -3.63 16.31
N MET A 270 35.77 -4.06 16.08
CA MET A 270 36.17 -5.48 15.98
C MET A 270 35.38 -6.32 14.96
N GLY A 271 34.93 -5.72 13.85
CA GLY A 271 34.19 -6.43 12.80
C GLY A 271 32.74 -6.79 13.15
N LEU A 272 32.25 -6.36 14.32
CA LEU A 272 30.83 -6.48 14.69
C LEU A 272 29.96 -5.60 13.78
N ARG A 273 28.69 -5.97 13.64
CA ARG A 273 27.69 -5.23 12.88
C ARG A 273 26.44 -5.04 13.71
N THR A 274 25.69 -3.98 13.43
CA THR A 274 24.35 -3.82 14.00
C THR A 274 23.40 -4.90 13.50
N PRO A 275 22.25 -5.11 14.18
CA PRO A 275 21.10 -5.74 13.58
C PRO A 275 20.72 -5.06 12.25
N ALA A 276 20.01 -5.80 11.40
CA ALA A 276 19.57 -5.29 10.12
C ALA A 276 18.52 -4.19 10.30
N ILE A 277 18.71 -3.10 9.55
CA ILE A 277 17.76 -2.01 9.40
C ILE A 277 17.18 -2.13 8.00
N THR A 278 15.88 -2.42 7.91
CA THR A 278 15.16 -2.46 6.63
C THR A 278 14.51 -1.10 6.40
N ILE A 279 14.77 -0.47 5.25
CA ILE A 279 14.19 0.83 4.91
C ILE A 279 13.40 0.68 3.61
N TYR A 280 12.12 1.01 3.65
CA TYR A 280 11.28 1.16 2.47
C TYR A 280 11.21 2.62 2.06
N HIS A 281 11.71 2.93 0.87
CA HIS A 281 11.48 4.21 0.22
C HIS A 281 10.21 4.09 -0.63
N ILE A 282 9.15 4.76 -0.21
CA ILE A 282 7.83 4.70 -0.82
C ILE A 282 7.60 6.01 -1.57
N HIS A 283 7.61 5.94 -2.90
CA HIS A 283 7.54 7.11 -3.76
C HIS A 283 6.18 7.20 -4.45
N TYR A 284 5.54 8.36 -4.35
CA TYR A 284 4.33 8.74 -5.05
C TYR A 284 4.62 9.88 -6.05
N ALA A 285 3.58 10.32 -6.77
CA ALA A 285 3.68 11.43 -7.72
C ALA A 285 4.33 12.69 -7.11
N ASN A 286 3.88 13.11 -5.93
CA ASN A 286 4.22 14.40 -5.34
C ASN A 286 4.98 14.33 -4.00
N ALA A 287 5.16 13.13 -3.45
CA ALA A 287 5.75 12.92 -2.14
C ALA A 287 6.48 11.58 -2.10
N PHE A 288 7.35 11.43 -1.11
CA PHE A 288 7.93 10.14 -0.75
C PHE A 288 8.06 10.01 0.76
N PHE A 289 8.07 8.78 1.23
CA PHE A 289 8.14 8.42 2.65
C PHE A 289 9.23 7.37 2.87
N LEU A 290 9.83 7.38 4.05
CA LEU A 290 10.81 6.40 4.47
C LEU A 290 10.25 5.62 5.67
N ASP A 291 9.81 4.39 5.43
CA ASP A 291 9.40 3.47 6.50
C ASP A 291 10.63 2.66 6.96
N THR A 292 11.07 2.87 8.20
CA THR A 292 12.25 2.19 8.76
C THR A 292 11.85 1.15 9.79
N PHE A 293 12.32 -0.09 9.60
CA PHE A 293 12.13 -1.21 10.51
C PHE A 293 13.48 -1.67 11.03
N ILE A 294 13.58 -1.77 12.36
CA ILE A 294 14.78 -2.30 13.03
C ILE A 294 14.34 -3.52 13.86
N GLU A 295 14.85 -4.69 13.49
CA GLU A 295 14.64 -5.90 14.27
C GLU A 295 15.80 -6.09 15.24
N ILE A 296 15.52 -5.99 16.53
CA ILE A 296 16.53 -6.08 17.57
C ILE A 296 16.26 -7.33 18.39
N PRO A 297 17.00 -8.43 18.16
CA PRO A 297 16.73 -9.71 18.81
C PRO A 297 17.26 -9.79 20.25
N PHE A 298 17.60 -8.65 20.85
CA PHE A 298 18.16 -8.54 22.19
C PHE A 298 17.76 -7.20 22.83
N ARG A 299 17.97 -7.08 24.15
CA ARG A 299 17.77 -5.81 24.85
C ARG A 299 18.92 -4.86 24.51
N ILE A 300 18.64 -3.81 23.73
CA ILE A 300 19.64 -2.80 23.29
C ILE A 300 20.46 -2.29 24.47
N GLY A 301 19.77 -1.98 25.58
CA GLY A 301 20.37 -1.40 26.79
C GLY A 301 21.37 -2.29 27.52
N LEU A 302 21.58 -3.55 27.10
CA LEU A 302 22.67 -4.40 27.61
C LEU A 302 24.03 -4.06 26.98
N PHE A 303 24.01 -3.50 25.77
CA PHE A 303 25.22 -3.24 24.98
C PHE A 303 25.39 -1.78 24.63
N PHE A 304 24.31 -1.00 24.58
CA PHE A 304 24.33 0.38 24.13
C PHE A 304 23.68 1.30 25.15
N SER A 305 24.28 2.47 25.34
CA SER A 305 23.67 3.62 26.03
C SER A 305 23.87 4.90 25.22
N ASP A 306 23.07 5.92 25.51
CA ASP A 306 23.13 7.24 24.87
C ASP A 306 23.01 7.19 23.34
N LEU A 307 22.26 6.21 22.82
CA LEU A 307 22.11 6.02 21.38
C LEU A 307 21.34 7.19 20.76
N LYS A 308 21.96 7.87 19.81
CA LYS A 308 21.37 8.95 19.02
C LYS A 308 21.48 8.59 17.54
N THR A 309 20.41 8.84 16.80
CA THR A 309 20.41 8.77 15.35
C THR A 309 19.93 10.10 14.81
N LEU A 310 20.72 10.68 13.92
CA LEU A 310 20.41 11.89 13.18
C LEU A 310 20.45 11.55 11.69
N MET A 311 19.40 11.90 10.97
CA MET A 311 19.38 11.89 9.51
C MET A 311 19.09 13.30 9.04
N THR A 312 19.93 13.83 8.17
CA THR A 312 19.79 15.16 7.58
C THR A 312 19.95 15.09 6.07
N MET A 313 19.42 16.07 5.38
CA MET A 313 19.68 16.29 3.97
C MET A 313 19.84 17.80 3.78
N ASP A 314 21.03 18.20 3.39
CA ASP A 314 21.35 19.61 3.18
C ASP A 314 20.98 20.00 1.75
N GLY A 315 20.54 21.25 1.59
CA GLY A 315 20.34 21.82 0.26
C GLY A 315 21.68 22.03 -0.44
N ASN A 316 21.71 21.89 -1.76
CA ASN A 316 22.84 22.42 -2.54
C ASN A 316 22.71 23.93 -2.60
N ASP A 317 23.80 24.61 -2.24
CA ASP A 317 23.99 26.00 -2.57
C ASP A 317 24.18 26.06 -4.10
N GLY A 318 23.14 26.51 -4.81
CA GLY A 318 23.09 26.52 -6.28
C GLY A 318 24.22 27.29 -6.95
#